data_AF-A0A7I8CKS9-F1
#
_entry.id   AF-A0A7I8CKS9-F1
#
_cell.length_a   1.000
_cell.length_b   1.000
_cell.length_c   1.000
_cell.angle_alpha   90.00
_cell.angle_beta   90.00
_cell.angle_gamma   90.00
#
_symmetry.space_group_name_H-M   'P 1'
#
loop_
_entity.id
_entity.type
_entity.pdbx_description
1 polymer ?
#
loop_
_entity_poly.entity_id
_entity_poly.type
_entity_poly.pdbx_seq_one_letter_code
_entity_poly.pdbx_strand_id
1 'polypeptide(L)'
;MRGKIGMADGSSLAIAGLWRQWKEADGSSTLAFTMLTLPAADHPLMKRFHKPGDEKRSVVIVPPTRYAEWLSSSSTDAARSLLQLYPVEAMRADPFPLPPRKPKTVETEADQKQLL
;
A
#
# COMPACT_ATOMS: atom_id res chain seq x y z
N MET A 1 12.51 8.71 1.07
CA MET A 1 13.04 7.36 1.36
C MET A 1 11.98 6.33 1.00
N ARG A 2 12.36 5.21 0.37
CA ARG A 2 11.45 4.06 0.19
C ARG A 2 11.75 3.04 1.28
N GLY A 3 10.71 2.48 1.88
CA GLY A 3 10.82 1.43 2.87
C GLY A 3 9.77 0.37 2.63
N LYS A 4 10.05 -0.84 3.11
CA LYS A 4 9.12 -1.96 3.16
C LYS A 4 8.54 -2.00 4.56
N ILE A 5 7.22 -2.07 4.68
CA ILE A 5 6.52 -2.25 5.95
C ILE A 5 5.94 -3.67 5.97
N GLY A 6 6.07 -4.36 7.10
CA GLY A 6 5.63 -5.75 7.27
C GLY A 6 5.24 -6.05 8.71
N MET A 7 4.67 -7.23 8.96
CA MET A 7 4.47 -7.73 10.32
C MET A 7 5.82 -8.01 10.97
N ALA A 8 5.94 -7.74 12.28
CA ALA A 8 7.17 -7.96 13.04
C ALA A 8 7.62 -9.43 13.02
N ASP A 9 6.65 -10.36 13.07
CA ASP A 9 6.85 -11.81 12.99
C ASP A 9 7.11 -12.33 11.56
N GLY A 10 7.04 -11.47 10.54
CA GLY A 10 7.21 -11.84 9.15
C GLY A 10 5.99 -12.50 8.48
N SER A 11 4.86 -12.61 9.18
CA SER A 11 3.60 -13.12 8.61
C SER A 11 3.01 -12.18 7.56
N SER A 12 2.01 -12.69 6.83
CA SER A 12 1.26 -11.92 5.85
C SER A 12 0.35 -10.89 6.51
N LEU A 13 0.17 -9.74 5.86
CA LEU A 13 -0.76 -8.70 6.29
C LEU A 13 -2.11 -8.88 5.59
N ALA A 14 -3.21 -8.61 6.30
CA ALA A 14 -4.52 -8.44 5.69
C ALA A 14 -4.94 -6.98 5.80
N ILE A 15 -5.32 -6.37 4.67
CA ILE A 15 -5.74 -4.97 4.61
C ILE A 15 -7.26 -4.91 4.45
N ALA A 16 -7.93 -4.13 5.28
CA ALA A 16 -9.35 -3.88 5.15
C ALA A 16 -9.63 -3.16 3.82
N GLY A 17 -10.55 -3.69 3.04
CA GLY A 17 -10.85 -3.16 1.71
C GLY A 17 -12.30 -3.37 1.31
N LEU A 18 -12.77 -2.51 0.41
CA LEU A 18 -14.06 -2.64 -0.23
C LEU A 18 -13.86 -3.13 -1.66
N TRP A 19 -14.84 -3.85 -2.19
CA TRP A 19 -14.84 -4.27 -3.58
C TRP A 19 -16.22 -4.07 -4.18
N ARG A 20 -16.27 -3.94 -5.50
CA ARG A 20 -17.51 -3.95 -6.27
C ARG A 20 -17.28 -4.59 -7.63
N GLN A 21 -18.34 -5.18 -8.17
CA GLN A 21 -18.38 -5.69 -9.54
C GLN A 21 -19.51 -4.99 -10.30
N TRP A 22 -19.28 -4.70 -11.58
CA TRP A 22 -20.33 -4.20 -12.48
C TRP A 22 -20.17 -4.80 -13.87
N LYS A 23 -21.26 -4.79 -14.65
CA LYS A 23 -21.25 -5.19 -16.05
C LYS A 23 -20.90 -4.01 -16.94
N GLU A 24 -20.07 -4.26 -17.94
CA GLU A 24 -19.72 -3.31 -18.97
C GLU A 24 -20.72 -3.34 -20.13
N ALA A 25 -20.65 -2.35 -21.03
CA ALA A 25 -21.54 -2.23 -22.18
C ALA A 25 -21.43 -3.42 -23.16
N ASP A 26 -20.28 -4.09 -23.21
CA ASP A 26 -20.03 -5.28 -24.03
C ASP A 26 -20.49 -6.59 -23.37
N GLY A 27 -21.09 -6.52 -22.16
CA GLY A 27 -21.52 -7.68 -21.38
C GLY A 27 -20.44 -8.34 -20.53
N SER A 28 -19.18 -7.86 -20.59
CA SER A 28 -18.12 -8.30 -19.69
C SER A 28 -18.34 -7.80 -18.26
N SER A 29 -17.59 -8.35 -17.30
CA SER A 29 -17.68 -7.94 -15.89
C SER A 29 -16.36 -7.36 -15.42
N THR A 30 -16.42 -6.17 -14.83
CA THR A 30 -15.26 -5.50 -14.22
C THR A 30 -15.35 -5.62 -12.70
N LEU A 31 -14.22 -5.95 -12.07
CA LEU A 31 -14.05 -5.95 -10.63
C LEU A 31 -13.06 -4.86 -10.24
N ALA A 32 -13.43 -4.05 -9.24
CA ALA A 32 -12.51 -3.13 -8.60
C ALA A 32 -12.56 -3.27 -7.10
N PHE A 33 -11.43 -2.96 -6.47
CA PHE A 33 -11.29 -2.92 -5.02
C PHE A 33 -10.54 -1.67 -4.59
N THR A 34 -10.66 -1.31 -3.32
CA THR A 34 -9.94 -0.22 -2.68
C THR A 34 -9.54 -0.61 -1.27
N MET A 35 -8.46 -0.02 -0.77
CA MET A 35 -7.99 -0.19 0.60
C MET A 35 -8.48 0.95 1.47
N LEU A 36 -8.96 0.63 2.67
CA LEU A 36 -9.33 1.64 3.65
C LEU A 36 -8.09 2.21 4.33
N THR A 37 -8.12 3.52 4.56
CA THR A 37 -7.02 4.24 5.20
C THR A 37 -7.52 5.13 6.33
N LEU A 38 -6.64 5.39 7.30
CA LEU A 38 -6.87 6.29 8.43
C LEU A 38 -5.77 7.36 8.51
N PRO A 39 -6.06 8.53 9.09
CA PRO A 39 -5.01 9.46 9.52
C PRO A 39 -4.05 8.75 10.48
N ALA A 40 -2.75 9.00 10.34
CA ALA A 40 -1.70 8.29 11.05
C ALA A 40 -0.55 9.22 11.48
N ALA A 41 -0.84 10.50 11.72
CA ALA A 41 0.16 11.49 12.11
C ALA A 41 0.84 11.14 13.45
N ASP A 42 0.09 10.56 14.38
CA ASP A 42 0.59 10.18 15.71
C ASP A 42 1.15 8.76 15.77
N HIS A 43 0.98 7.97 14.71
CA HIS A 43 1.46 6.59 14.68
C HIS A 43 2.99 6.54 14.67
N PRO A 44 3.67 5.91 15.66
CA PRO A 44 5.12 6.01 15.82
C PRO A 44 5.94 5.54 14.61
N LEU A 45 5.44 4.55 13.86
CA LEU A 45 6.04 4.10 12.60
C LEU A 45 5.59 4.91 11.37
N MET A 46 4.29 4.99 11.09
CA MET A 46 3.76 5.60 9.86
C MET A 46 4.08 7.08 9.70
N LYS A 47 4.24 7.83 10.81
CA LYS A 47 4.65 9.25 10.75
C LYS A 47 6.03 9.49 10.13
N ARG A 48 6.87 8.45 10.04
CA ARG A 48 8.19 8.46 9.42
C ARG A 48 8.14 8.40 7.89
N PHE A 49 6.98 8.04 7.31
CA PHE A 49 6.76 7.88 5.88
C PHE A 49 6.02 9.08 5.26
N HIS A 50 5.95 9.12 3.92
CA HIS A 50 5.48 10.27 3.12
C HIS A 50 6.40 11.50 3.21
N LYS A 51 6.24 12.49 2.33
CA LYS A 51 7.10 13.69 2.38
C LYS A 51 6.77 14.51 3.63
N PRO A 52 7.73 15.32 4.14
CA PRO A 52 7.42 16.33 5.15
C PRO A 52 6.29 17.25 4.66
N GLY A 53 5.33 17.57 5.52
CA GLY A 53 4.16 18.38 5.17
C GLY A 53 2.96 17.61 4.58
N ASP A 54 3.18 16.40 4.04
CA ASP A 54 2.07 15.57 3.54
C ASP A 54 1.26 14.95 4.70
N GLU A 55 -0.07 14.83 4.51
CA GLU A 55 -0.93 14.06 5.40
C GLU A 55 -0.39 12.64 5.57
N LYS A 56 -0.27 12.19 6.82
CA LYS A 56 0.15 10.83 7.12
C LYS A 56 -1.06 9.92 7.09
N ARG A 57 -1.05 8.92 6.22
CA ARG A 57 -2.07 7.88 6.13
C ARG A 57 -1.48 6.52 6.47
N SER A 58 -2.26 5.66 7.10
CA SER A 58 -2.01 4.22 7.18
C SER A 58 -3.16 3.47 6.54
N VAL A 59 -2.87 2.32 5.94
CA VAL A 59 -3.89 1.31 5.67
C VAL A 59 -4.40 0.73 6.98
N VAL A 60 -5.65 0.28 6.97
CA VAL A 60 -6.23 -0.48 8.09
C VAL A 60 -5.83 -1.94 7.96
N ILE A 61 -5.04 -2.44 8.90
CA ILE A 61 -4.64 -3.85 8.96
C ILE A 61 -5.64 -4.60 9.85
N VAL A 62 -6.22 -5.67 9.33
CA VAL A 62 -7.12 -6.54 10.10
C VAL A 62 -6.25 -7.63 10.77
N PRO A 63 -6.35 -7.87 12.09
CA PRO A 63 -5.66 -8.97 12.72
C PRO A 63 -6.33 -10.32 12.37
N PRO A 64 -5.59 -11.45 12.33
CA PRO A 64 -6.14 -12.76 12.00
C PRO A 64 -7.38 -13.16 12.83
N THR A 65 -7.41 -12.78 14.10
CA THR A 65 -8.53 -13.05 15.02
C THR A 65 -9.82 -12.34 14.64
N ARG A 66 -9.78 -11.34 13.75
CA ARG A 66 -10.94 -10.54 13.33
C ARG A 66 -11.26 -10.67 11.84
N TYR A 67 -10.66 -11.62 11.12
CA TYR A 67 -10.97 -11.85 9.71
C TYR A 67 -12.44 -12.20 9.47
N ALA A 68 -12.99 -13.12 10.27
CA ALA A 68 -14.39 -13.50 10.16
C ALA A 68 -15.29 -12.28 10.40
N GLU A 69 -15.03 -11.52 11.47
CA GLU A 69 -15.78 -10.31 11.82
C GLU A 69 -15.76 -9.27 10.69
N TRP A 70 -14.60 -9.04 10.07
CA TRP A 70 -14.47 -8.14 8.91
C TRP A 70 -15.28 -8.63 7.71
N LEU A 71 -15.12 -9.90 7.32
CA LEU A 71 -15.75 -10.47 6.12
C LEU A 71 -17.27 -10.67 6.29
N SER A 72 -17.75 -10.85 7.51
CA SER A 72 -19.18 -11.04 7.81
C SER A 72 -19.87 -9.78 8.32
N SER A 73 -19.21 -8.62 8.30
CA SER A 73 -19.78 -7.39 8.83
C SER A 73 -21.01 -6.96 8.03
N SER A 74 -22.19 -7.09 8.64
CA SER A 74 -23.48 -6.75 8.02
C SER A 74 -23.94 -5.32 8.30
N SER A 75 -23.26 -4.60 9.20
CA SER A 75 -23.55 -3.21 9.51
C SER A 75 -22.30 -2.33 9.35
N THR A 76 -22.53 -1.07 8.99
CA THR A 76 -21.46 -0.09 8.86
C THR A 76 -20.79 0.19 10.20
N ASP A 77 -21.53 0.16 11.30
CA ASP A 77 -20.98 0.43 12.64
C ASP A 77 -20.08 -0.70 13.13
N ALA A 78 -20.44 -1.96 12.86
CA ALA A 78 -19.56 -3.10 13.12
C ALA A 78 -18.25 -2.97 12.31
N ALA A 79 -18.35 -2.67 11.01
CA ALA A 79 -17.17 -2.45 10.17
C ALA A 79 -16.30 -1.29 10.66
N ARG A 80 -16.91 -0.17 11.07
CA ARG A 80 -16.20 1.00 11.61
C ARG A 80 -15.45 0.68 12.89
N SER A 81 -15.97 -0.19 13.75
CA SER A 81 -15.30 -0.59 14.99
C SER A 81 -13.93 -1.26 14.76
N LEU A 82 -13.75 -1.85 13.57
CA LEU A 82 -12.51 -2.50 13.12
C LEU A 82 -11.51 -1.52 12.49
N LEU A 83 -11.90 -0.28 12.20
CA LEU A 83 -11.05 0.72 11.57
C LEU A 83 -10.14 1.38 12.61
N GLN A 84 -9.06 0.69 12.95
CA GLN A 84 -8.07 1.16 13.91
C GLN A 84 -6.67 1.14 13.30
N LEU A 85 -5.80 2.02 13.80
CA LEU A 85 -4.39 1.95 13.48
C LEU A 85 -3.78 0.69 14.09
N TYR A 86 -2.95 -0.01 13.32
CA TYR A 86 -2.36 -1.25 13.79
C TYR A 86 -1.29 -0.97 14.85
N PRO A 87 -1.17 -1.81 15.89
CA PRO A 87 -0.14 -1.65 16.92
C PRO A 87 1.29 -1.64 16.32
N VAL A 88 2.16 -0.74 16.78
CA VAL A 88 3.48 -0.49 16.16
C VAL A 88 4.53 -1.56 16.47
N GLU A 89 4.48 -2.10 17.68
CA GLU A 89 5.24 -3.24 18.20
C GLU A 89 5.03 -4.55 17.41
N ALA A 90 3.90 -4.71 16.71
CA ALA A 90 3.56 -5.80 15.83
C ALA A 90 3.94 -5.52 14.36
N MET A 91 4.55 -4.36 14.10
CA MET A 91 5.00 -3.94 12.79
C MET A 91 6.52 -3.77 12.76
N ARG A 92 7.10 -3.93 11.57
CA ARG A 92 8.48 -3.57 11.27
C ARG A 92 8.55 -2.79 9.99
N ALA A 93 9.61 -1.98 9.86
CA ALA A 93 9.95 -1.38 8.58
C ALA A 93 11.44 -1.43 8.31
N ASP A 94 11.76 -1.76 7.06
CA ASP A 94 13.12 -1.92 6.57
C ASP A 94 13.37 -0.96 5.39
N PRO A 95 14.60 -0.44 5.21
CA PRO A 95 14.97 0.30 4.00
C PRO A 95 14.73 -0.54 2.74
N PHE A 96 14.13 0.07 1.72
CA PHE A 96 13.87 -0.59 0.44
C PHE A 96 14.17 0.36 -0.74
N PRO A 97 15.45 0.76 -0.94
CA PRO A 97 15.84 1.68 -1.99
C PRO A 97 15.63 1.05 -3.38
N LEU A 98 15.36 1.89 -4.39
CA LEU A 98 15.43 1.43 -5.78
C LEU A 98 16.87 1.03 -6.11
N PRO A 99 17.07 0.01 -6.96
CA PRO A 99 18.39 -0.24 -7.52
C PRO A 99 18.89 1.02 -8.24
N PRO A 100 20.20 1.28 -8.24
CA PRO A 100 20.76 2.42 -8.96
C PRO A 100 20.32 2.35 -10.43
N ARG A 101 19.87 3.49 -10.98
CA ARG A 101 19.49 3.55 -12.40
C ARG A 101 20.72 3.20 -13.23
N LYS A 102 20.57 2.30 -14.22
CA LYS A 102 21.60 2.13 -15.25
C LYS A 102 21.84 3.50 -15.91
N PRO A 103 23.10 3.93 -16.05
CA PRO A 103 23.40 5.17 -16.75
C PRO A 103 22.83 5.08 -18.17
N LYS A 104 22.20 6.16 -18.62
CA LYS A 104 21.72 6.27 -19.99
C LYS A 104 22.97 6.32 -20.87
N THR A 105 23.18 5.34 -21.74
CA THR A 105 24.22 5.44 -22.77
C THR A 105 23.91 6.68 -23.60
N VAL A 106 24.77 7.69 -23.51
CA VAL A 106 24.73 8.82 -24.43
C VAL A 106 25.50 8.34 -25.65
N GLU A 107 24.78 7.92 -26.68
CA GLU A 107 25.37 7.75 -28.01
C GLU A 107 25.96 9.10 -28.41
N THR A 108 27.28 9.16 -28.51
CA THR A 108 27.98 10.39 -28.87
C THR A 108 28.01 10.46 -30.41
N GLU A 109 27.87 11.65 -30.98
CA GLU A 109 27.83 11.97 -32.43
C GLU A 109 28.97 11.39 -33.29
N ALA A 110 29.95 10.71 -32.70
CA ALA A 110 31.06 10.07 -33.41
C ALA A 110 30.62 8.86 -34.26
N ASP A 111 29.55 8.15 -33.90
CA ASP A 111 29.11 6.95 -34.64
C ASP A 111 28.39 7.27 -35.96
N GLN A 112 27.92 8.51 -36.16
CA GLN A 112 27.22 8.91 -37.39
C GLN A 112 28.18 9.27 -38.55
N LYS A 113 29.48 9.45 -38.29
CA LYS A 113 30.48 9.80 -39.33
C LYS A 113 31.17 8.60 -39.99
N GLN A 114 30.87 7.36 -39.58
CA GLN A 114 31.47 6.15 -40.16
C GLN A 114 30.69 5.61 -41.38
N LEU A 115 29.54 6.20 -41.71
CA LEU A 115 28.63 5.73 -42.78
C LEU A 115 28.41 6.73 -43.93
N LEU A 116 29.23 7.78 -44.01
CA LEU A 116 29.28 8.70 -45.16
C LEU A 116 30.67 8.69 -45.80
#